data_AF-A0A920UC08-F1
#
_entry.id   AF-A0A920UC08-F1
#
_cell.length_a   1.000
_cell.length_b   1.000
_cell.length_c   1.000
_cell.angle_alpha   90.00
_cell.angle_beta   90.00
_cell.angle_gamma   90.00
#
_symmetry.space_group_name_H-M   'P 1'
#
loop_
_entity.id
_entity.type
_entity.pdbx_description
1 polymer ?
#
loop_
_entity_poly.entity_id
_entity_poly.type
_entity_poly.pdbx_seq_one_letter_code
_entity_poly.pdbx_strand_id
1 'polypeptide(L)'
;MAFTFEEDTPGLLYRVLREFGQRDINLFKIESRPTKKYLGEYIFLMDCAGHREESPMKEALAALSEPTSMLRVLGSYPRWNPKN
;
A
#
# COMPACT_ATOMS: atom_id res chain seq x y z
N MET A 1 -0.79 -5.46 1.01
CA MET A 1 -0.52 -5.23 -0.44
C MET A 1 0.97 -5.02 -0.67
N ALA A 2 1.41 -5.14 -1.91
CA ALA A 2 2.79 -4.84 -2.32
C ALA A 2 2.79 -3.86 -3.49
N PHE A 3 3.69 -2.89 -3.51
CA PHE A 3 3.84 -1.96 -4.63
C PHE A 3 5.28 -1.50 -4.84
N THR A 4 5.58 -1.01 -6.04
CA THR A 4 6.85 -0.38 -6.41
C THR A 4 6.61 0.88 -7.23
N PHE A 5 7.66 1.70 -7.34
CA PHE A 5 7.71 2.87 -8.21
C PHE A 5 8.62 2.59 -9.41
N GLU A 6 8.44 3.34 -10.50
CA GLU A 6 9.33 3.27 -11.68
C GLU A 6 10.69 3.92 -11.38
N GLU A 7 10.68 5.05 -10.67
CA GLU A 7 11.85 5.83 -10.28
C GLU A 7 11.81 6.17 -8.79
N ASP A 8 12.96 6.33 -8.15
CA ASP A 8 13.05 6.78 -6.76
C ASP A 8 13.18 8.31 -6.70
N THR A 9 12.07 9.00 -6.44
CA THR A 9 12.02 10.46 -6.31
C THR A 9 11.36 10.91 -5.00
N PRO A 10 11.76 12.07 -4.45
CA PRO A 10 11.19 12.57 -3.20
C PRO A 10 9.67 12.70 -3.23
N GLY A 11 9.00 12.14 -2.21
CA GLY A 11 7.57 12.28 -1.99
C GLY A 11 6.68 11.21 -2.62
N LEU A 12 7.23 10.24 -3.38
CA LEU A 12 6.42 9.15 -3.97
C LEU A 12 5.68 8.33 -2.90
N LEU A 13 6.39 7.93 -1.84
CA LEU A 13 5.78 7.21 -0.73
C LEU A 13 4.67 8.05 -0.07
N TYR A 14 4.88 9.35 0.10
CA TYR A 14 3.87 10.24 0.68
C TYR A 14 2.59 10.28 -0.16
N ARG A 15 2.70 10.33 -1.50
CA ARG A 15 1.51 10.30 -2.39
C ARG A 15 0.68 9.05 -2.15
N VAL A 16 1.32 7.90 -2.01
CA VAL A 16 0.65 6.63 -1.67
C VAL A 16 -0.02 6.70 -0.30
N LEU A 17 0.70 7.11 0.75
CA LEU A 17 0.15 7.13 2.12
C LEU A 17 -0.96 8.16 2.29
N ARG A 18 -0.92 9.25 1.54
CA ARG A 18 -1.96 10.28 1.53
C ARG A 18 -3.31 9.71 1.11
N GLU A 19 -3.37 8.81 0.14
CA GLU A 19 -4.63 8.21 -0.32
C GLU A 19 -5.37 7.44 0.80
N PHE A 20 -4.62 6.82 1.71
CA PHE A 20 -5.17 6.14 2.87
C PHE A 20 -5.53 7.12 3.98
N GLY A 21 -4.66 8.08 4.27
CA GLY A 21 -4.89 9.09 5.31
C GLY A 21 -6.10 9.98 5.04
N GLN A 22 -6.33 10.38 3.79
CA GLN A 22 -7.50 11.20 3.42
C GLN A 22 -8.83 10.43 3.44
N ARG A 23 -8.79 9.10 3.47
CA ARG A 23 -9.97 8.22 3.54
C ARG A 23 -10.14 7.57 4.91
N ASP A 24 -9.40 8.05 5.91
CA ASP A 24 -9.40 7.54 7.29
C ASP A 24 -9.12 6.02 7.38
N ILE A 25 -8.26 5.51 6.48
CA ILE A 25 -7.86 4.10 6.47
C ILE A 25 -6.58 3.94 7.29
N ASN A 26 -6.71 3.28 8.44
CA ASN A 26 -5.57 3.03 9.31
C ASN A 26 -4.54 2.08 8.67
N LEU A 27 -3.26 2.44 8.77
CA LEU A 27 -2.14 1.58 8.34
C LEU A 27 -1.61 0.81 9.55
N PHE A 28 -1.45 -0.51 9.41
CA PHE A 28 -0.88 -1.36 10.46
C PHE A 28 0.60 -1.64 10.25
N LYS A 29 1.03 -1.63 8.98
CA LYS A 29 2.41 -1.94 8.61
C LYS A 29 2.78 -1.18 7.34
N ILE A 30 4.00 -0.67 7.32
CA ILE A 30 4.69 -0.32 6.09
C ILE A 30 6.16 -0.70 6.19
N GLU A 31 6.70 -1.32 5.15
CA GLU A 31 8.06 -1.82 5.13
C GLU A 31 8.63 -1.72 3.72
N SER A 32 9.80 -1.12 3.57
CA SER A 32 10.57 -1.13 2.33
C SER A 32 11.52 -2.34 2.30
N ARG A 33 11.62 -2.99 1.14
CA ARG A 33 12.55 -4.09 0.90
C ARG A 33 13.29 -3.82 -0.42
N PRO A 34 14.63 -3.75 -0.41
CA PRO A 34 15.40 -3.56 -1.63
C PRO A 34 15.22 -4.77 -2.56
N THR A 35 14.99 -4.55 -3.85
CA THR A 35 14.77 -5.64 -4.82
C THR A 35 16.05 -6.42 -5.14
N LYS A 36 17.22 -5.84 -4.82
CA LYS A 36 18.57 -6.32 -5.17
C LYS A 36 18.82 -6.43 -6.69
N LYS A 37 17.90 -5.96 -7.53
CA LYS A 37 18.08 -5.92 -9.00
C LYS A 37 18.83 -4.67 -9.42
N TYR A 38 18.47 -3.52 -8.87
CA TYR A 38 19.13 -2.23 -9.09
C TYR A 38 19.24 -1.44 -7.77
N LEU A 39 20.23 -0.55 -7.69
CA LEU A 39 20.35 0.40 -6.57
C LEU A 39 19.17 1.39 -6.63
N GLY A 40 18.46 1.56 -5.51
CA GLY A 40 17.33 2.49 -5.41
C GLY A 40 15.96 1.87 -5.71
N GLU A 41 15.89 0.60 -6.13
CA GLU A 41 14.61 -0.09 -6.30
C GLU A 41 14.13 -0.74 -5.00
N TYR A 42 12.90 -0.41 -4.61
CA TYR A 42 12.25 -0.95 -3.42
C TYR A 42 10.87 -1.50 -3.74
N ILE A 43 10.57 -2.68 -3.20
CA ILE A 43 9.20 -3.12 -3.00
C ILE A 43 8.76 -2.66 -1.62
N PHE A 44 7.59 -2.03 -1.56
CA PHE A 44 6.91 -1.69 -0.33
C PHE A 44 5.86 -2.74 -0.01
N LEU A 45 5.89 -3.26 1.22
CA LEU A 45 4.86 -4.12 1.78
C LEU A 45 4.04 -3.30 2.76
N MET A 46 2.72 -3.32 2.62
CA MET A 46 1.82 -2.50 3.43
C MET A 46 0.58 -3.28 3.86
N ASP A 47 0.25 -3.21 5.14
CA ASP A 47 -1.01 -3.73 5.71
C ASP A 47 -1.85 -2.57 6.24
N CYS A 48 -3.15 -2.63 6.03
CA CYS A 48 -4.10 -1.58 6.37
C CYS A 48 -5.45 -2.16 6.81
N ALA A 49 -6.27 -1.33 7.45
CA ALA A 49 -7.64 -1.67 7.81
C ALA A 49 -8.54 -1.74 6.57
N GLY A 50 -9.61 -2.54 6.67
CA GLY A 50 -10.65 -2.66 5.65
C GLY A 50 -10.47 -3.84 4.69
N HIS A 51 -11.51 -4.07 3.89
CA HIS A 51 -11.56 -5.12 2.89
C HIS A 51 -11.46 -4.52 1.48
N ARG A 52 -10.81 -5.21 0.52
CA ARG A 52 -10.63 -4.71 -0.86
C ARG A 52 -11.95 -4.41 -1.60
N GLU A 53 -13.06 -4.92 -1.09
CA GLU A 53 -14.38 -4.77 -1.70
C GLU A 53 -15.18 -3.60 -1.13
N GLU A 54 -14.74 -3.03 -0.01
CA GLU A 54 -15.35 -1.86 0.61
C GLU A 54 -15.01 -0.59 -0.17
N SER A 55 -15.97 0.33 -0.27
CA SER A 55 -15.85 1.57 -1.06
C SER A 55 -14.60 2.39 -0.76
N PRO A 56 -14.24 2.74 0.49
CA PRO A 56 -13.05 3.56 0.73
C PRO A 56 -11.76 2.86 0.29
N MET A 57 -11.70 1.53 0.40
CA MET A 57 -10.54 0.75 -0.04
C MET A 57 -10.46 0.65 -1.56
N LYS A 58 -11.58 0.43 -2.26
CA LYS A 58 -11.62 0.39 -3.73
C LYS A 58 -11.09 1.68 -4.34
N GLU A 59 -11.52 2.82 -3.81
CA GLU A 59 -11.08 4.14 -4.26
C GLU A 59 -9.60 4.38 -3.98
N ALA A 60 -9.11 4.01 -2.80
CA ALA A 60 -7.68 4.08 -2.47
C ALA A 60 -6.84 3.24 -3.44
N LEU A 61 -7.24 2.00 -3.69
CA LEU A 61 -6.54 1.09 -4.61
C LEU A 61 -6.55 1.61 -6.06
N ALA A 62 -7.64 2.23 -6.50
CA ALA A 62 -7.72 2.84 -7.83
C ALA A 62 -6.77 4.04 -7.96
N ALA A 63 -6.70 4.90 -6.94
CA ALA A 63 -5.81 6.07 -6.94
C ALA A 63 -4.32 5.70 -6.97
N LEU A 64 -3.94 4.53 -6.45
CA LEU A 64 -2.57 4.03 -6.49
C LEU A 64 -2.07 3.65 -7.88
N SER A 65 -2.96 3.51 -8.87
CA SER A 65 -2.56 3.21 -10.26
C SER A 65 -1.73 4.31 -10.92
N GLU A 66 -1.86 5.56 -10.47
CA GLU A 66 -1.10 6.68 -11.01
C GLU A 66 0.35 6.74 -10.46
N PRO A 67 0.59 6.72 -9.13
CA PRO A 67 1.95 6.83 -8.61
C PRO A 67 2.77 5.54 -8.70
N THR A 68 2.17 4.36 -8.85
CA THR A 68 2.89 3.06 -8.77
C THR A 68 3.09 2.41 -10.13
N SER A 69 4.25 1.79 -10.37
CA SER A 69 4.51 0.99 -11.58
C SER A 69 4.02 -0.45 -11.45
N MET A 70 3.85 -0.92 -10.21
CA MET A 70 3.23 -2.20 -9.90
C MET A 70 2.47 -2.09 -8.58
N LEU A 71 1.26 -2.63 -8.57
CA LEU A 71 0.44 -2.80 -7.38
C LEU A 71 -0.11 -4.23 -7.35
N ARG A 72 0.09 -4.92 -6.23
CA ARG A 72 -0.47 -6.25 -5.99
C ARG A 72 -1.22 -6.31 -4.67
N VAL A 73 -2.52 -6.56 -4.75
CA VAL A 73 -3.34 -6.88 -3.58
C VAL A 73 -3.12 -8.35 -3.21
N LEU A 74 -2.43 -8.58 -2.10
CA LEU A 74 -2.03 -9.93 -1.66
C LEU A 74 -3.17 -10.70 -0.98
N GLY A 75 -4.17 -10.01 -0.44
CA GLY A 75 -5.12 -10.61 0.48
C GLY A 75 -6.01 -9.57 1.13
N SER A 76 -7.20 -10.00 1.53
CA SER A 76 -8.00 -9.36 2.57
C SER A 76 -8.40 -10.50 3.48
N TYR A 77 -8.13 -10.38 4.78
CA TYR A 77 -8.25 -11.48 5.73
C TYR A 77 -8.81 -10.97 7.05
N PRO A 78 -9.54 -11.82 7.81
CA PRO A 78 -10.04 -11.44 9.12
C PRO A 78 -8.88 -11.03 10.04
N ARG A 79 -9.02 -9.89 10.71
CA ARG A 79 -8.10 -9.50 11.76
C ARG A 79 -8.36 -10.38 12.99
N TRP A 80 -7.30 -10.89 13.58
CA TRP A 80 -7.41 -11.62 14.84
C TRP A 80 -8.06 -10.74 15.92
N ASN A 81 -9.07 -11.28 16.59
CA ASN A 81 -9.76 -10.64 17.69
C ASN A 81 -9.64 -11.53 18.93
N PRO A 82 -8.94 -11.10 20.00
CA PRO A 82 -8.75 -11.92 21.19
C PRO A 82 -10.04 -12.24 21.95
N LYS A 83 -11.15 -11.58 21.62
CA LYS A 83 -12.46 -11.80 22.26
C LYS A 83 -13.33 -12.85 21.56
N ASN A 84 -12.86 -13.46 20.46
CA ASN A 84 -13.51 -14.54 19.74
C ASN A 84 -12.63 -15.79 19.73
#